data_AF-A0AAW7AJV6-F1
#
_entry.id   AF-A0AAW7AJV6-F1
#
_cell.length_a   1.000
_cell.length_b   1.000
_cell.length_c   1.000
_cell.angle_alpha   90.00
_cell.angle_beta   90.00
_cell.angle_gamma   90.00
#
_symmetry.space_group_name_H-M   'P 1'
#
loop_
_entity.id
_entity.type
_entity.pdbx_description
1 polymer ?
#
loop_
_entity_poly.entity_id
_entity_poly.type
_entity_poly.pdbx_seq_one_letter_code
_entity_poly.pdbx_strand_id
1 'polypeptide(L)'
;MNDIREANIEDTKPNQPNHTDHLQKQSDEEALKHLELQEMPEDTKRYMNNFSAKEIQIIKSVILKAKRSFNDLYGEVYMLEDMDDELFTVLKRFKGIMVKKQEKLENMQGYLMRSILSELEEMRSTNMRRKNFENSPLNVFKS
;
A
#
# COMPACT_ATOMS: atom_id res chain seq x y z
N MET A 1 -29.49 8.66 74.08
CA MET A 1 -30.62 8.79 73.12
C MET A 1 -30.51 10.17 72.52
N ASN A 2 -30.07 10.44 71.29
CA ASN A 2 -29.89 9.63 70.08
C ASN A 2 -28.53 9.92 69.41
N ASP A 3 -27.95 8.89 68.81
CA ASP A 3 -26.96 8.96 67.71
C ASP A 3 -27.60 9.52 66.41
N ILE A 4 -26.76 9.91 65.45
CA ILE A 4 -26.88 9.84 63.95
C ILE A 4 -26.19 11.08 63.34
N ARG A 5 -24.86 11.00 63.08
CA ARG A 5 -24.15 10.61 61.83
C ARG A 5 -23.89 11.78 60.87
N GLU A 6 -22.63 12.19 60.81
CA GLU A 6 -22.04 12.91 59.68
C GLU A 6 -22.24 12.07 58.41
N ALA A 7 -22.94 12.64 57.43
CA ALA A 7 -23.02 12.07 56.10
C ALA A 7 -21.69 12.35 55.40
N ASN A 8 -20.85 11.32 55.27
CA ASN A 8 -19.78 11.28 54.27
C ASN A 8 -20.43 11.43 52.90
N ILE A 9 -20.27 12.59 52.28
CA ILE A 9 -20.54 12.77 50.86
C ILE A 9 -19.35 12.11 50.16
N GLU A 10 -19.50 10.84 49.80
CA GLU A 10 -18.63 10.19 48.84
C GLU A 10 -18.75 10.95 47.52
N ASP A 11 -17.72 11.74 47.25
CA ASP A 11 -17.49 12.41 45.98
C ASP A 11 -17.25 11.32 44.92
N THR A 12 -18.35 10.84 44.35
CA THR A 12 -18.36 9.84 43.28
C THR A 12 -17.85 10.52 42.01
N LYS A 13 -16.52 10.57 41.88
CA LYS A 13 -15.87 10.94 40.62
C LYS A 13 -16.38 10.00 39.53
N PRO A 14 -17.03 10.51 38.47
CA PRO A 14 -17.37 9.67 37.34
C PRO A 14 -16.07 9.20 36.70
N ASN A 15 -15.82 7.89 36.70
CA ASN A 15 -14.80 7.26 35.88
C ASN A 15 -15.16 7.52 34.41
N GLN A 16 -14.68 8.63 33.85
CA GLN A 16 -14.73 8.85 32.42
C GLN A 16 -13.73 7.88 31.78
N PRO A 17 -14.17 6.98 30.89
CA PRO A 17 -13.24 6.12 30.16
C PRO A 17 -12.29 7.01 29.35
N ASN A 18 -10.99 6.72 29.42
CA ASN A 18 -9.94 7.44 28.69
C ASN A 18 -10.18 7.34 27.18
N HIS A 19 -10.94 8.27 26.62
CA HIS A 19 -11.18 8.41 25.18
C HIS A 19 -9.92 8.85 24.40
N THR A 20 -8.86 9.26 25.10
CA THR A 20 -7.61 9.80 24.53
C THR A 20 -6.73 8.74 23.85
N ASP A 21 -6.72 7.49 24.36
CA ASP A 21 -5.82 6.44 23.85
C ASP A 21 -6.19 5.98 22.43
N HIS A 22 -7.49 5.96 22.10
CA HIS A 22 -7.92 5.57 20.75
C HIS A 22 -7.61 6.64 19.70
N LEU A 23 -7.79 7.91 20.05
CA LEU A 23 -7.48 9.06 19.19
C LEU A 23 -5.97 9.16 18.90
N GLN A 24 -5.14 8.94 19.93
CA GLN A 24 -3.68 8.94 19.77
C GLN A 24 -3.22 7.82 18.82
N LYS A 25 -3.72 6.60 19.01
CA LYS A 25 -3.39 5.45 18.14
C LYS A 25 -3.79 5.68 16.68
N GLN A 26 -4.94 6.32 16.44
CA GLN A 26 -5.37 6.66 15.09
C GLN A 26 -4.45 7.72 14.47
N SER A 27 -4.09 8.76 15.22
CA SER A 27 -3.17 9.80 14.76
C SER A 27 -1.78 9.25 14.42
N ASP A 28 -1.25 8.35 15.26
CA ASP A 28 0.06 7.75 15.05
C ASP A 28 0.05 6.83 13.81
N GLU A 29 -1.02 6.06 13.62
CA GLU A 29 -1.21 5.21 12.44
C GLU A 29 -1.26 6.06 11.15
N GLU A 30 -2.02 7.16 11.14
CA GLU A 30 -2.09 8.06 9.98
C GLU A 30 -0.73 8.68 9.66
N ALA A 31 0.02 9.13 10.68
CA ALA A 31 1.37 9.66 10.50
C ALA A 31 2.33 8.63 9.90
N LEU A 32 2.29 7.37 10.37
CA LEU A 32 3.09 6.29 9.80
C LEU A 32 2.72 6.01 8.34
N LYS A 33 1.42 5.97 8.00
CA LYS A 33 0.99 5.82 6.60
C LYS A 33 1.49 6.96 5.73
N HIS A 34 1.40 8.19 6.19
CA HIS A 34 1.91 9.36 5.47
C HIS A 34 3.40 9.24 5.17
N LEU A 35 4.21 8.85 6.17
CA LEU A 35 5.64 8.63 6.00
C LEU A 35 5.94 7.53 4.97
N GLU A 36 5.24 6.41 5.07
CA GLU A 36 5.54 5.27 4.19
C GLU A 36 5.14 5.51 2.74
N LEU A 37 4.07 6.27 2.51
CA LEU A 37 3.49 6.51 1.19
C LEU A 37 4.04 7.76 0.48
N GLN A 38 4.96 8.51 1.09
CA GLN A 38 5.43 9.78 0.54
C GLN A 38 6.00 9.65 -0.88
N GLU A 39 6.75 8.58 -1.13
CA GLU A 39 7.44 8.31 -2.41
C GLU A 39 6.64 7.37 -3.33
N MET A 40 5.36 7.09 -3.01
CA MET A 40 4.51 6.26 -3.84
C MET A 40 3.76 7.10 -4.87
N PRO A 41 3.60 6.61 -6.11
CA PRO A 41 2.86 7.33 -7.15
C PRO A 41 1.36 7.36 -6.82
N GLU A 42 0.64 8.32 -7.39
CA GLU A 42 -0.64 8.81 -6.84
C GLU A 42 -1.75 7.74 -6.77
N ASP A 43 -1.92 6.93 -7.82
CA ASP A 43 -2.98 5.92 -7.85
C ASP A 43 -2.67 4.75 -6.92
N THR A 44 -1.43 4.30 -6.92
CA THR A 44 -0.90 3.29 -6.01
C THR A 44 -1.01 3.75 -4.57
N LYS A 45 -0.57 4.98 -4.27
CA LYS A 45 -0.65 5.61 -2.94
C LYS A 45 -2.08 5.67 -2.43
N ARG A 46 -3.01 6.18 -3.25
CA ARG A 46 -4.43 6.28 -2.89
C ARG A 46 -4.99 4.92 -2.53
N TYR A 47 -4.64 3.88 -3.29
CA TYR A 47 -5.12 2.53 -3.02
C TYR A 47 -4.46 1.88 -1.81
N MET A 48 -3.14 2.05 -1.63
CA MET A 48 -2.39 1.53 -0.49
C MET A 48 -2.89 2.08 0.84
N ASN A 49 -3.48 3.28 0.85
CA ASN A 49 -4.04 3.87 2.06
C ASN A 49 -5.18 3.05 2.71
N ASN A 50 -5.78 2.10 1.97
CA ASN A 50 -6.78 1.14 2.46
C ASN A 50 -6.21 0.01 3.33
N PHE A 51 -4.90 -0.06 3.48
CA PHE A 51 -4.20 -1.04 4.31
C PHE A 51 -3.71 -0.39 5.62
N SER A 52 -3.43 -1.20 6.64
CA SER A 52 -2.73 -0.72 7.85
C SER A 52 -1.29 -0.28 7.54
N ALA A 53 -0.68 0.53 8.41
CA ALA A 53 0.70 0.99 8.25
C ALA A 53 1.69 -0.18 8.14
N LYS A 54 1.50 -1.23 8.96
CA LYS A 54 2.29 -2.46 8.88
C LYS A 54 2.14 -3.15 7.52
N GLU A 55 0.92 -3.23 7.00
CA GLU A 55 0.67 -3.81 5.68
C GLU A 55 1.27 -2.98 4.55
N ILE A 56 1.18 -1.64 4.65
CA ILE A 56 1.81 -0.69 3.73
C ILE A 56 3.33 -0.91 3.68
N GLN A 57 3.99 -1.07 4.82
CA GLN A 57 5.43 -1.36 4.89
C GLN A 57 5.81 -2.63 4.13
N ILE A 58 5.03 -3.70 4.30
CA ILE A 58 5.25 -4.96 3.60
C ILE A 58 5.05 -4.79 2.10
N ILE A 59 3.93 -4.18 1.69
CA ILE A 59 3.61 -3.94 0.27
C ILE A 59 4.71 -3.09 -0.39
N LYS A 60 5.09 -1.98 0.25
CA LYS A 60 6.19 -1.10 -0.19
C LYS A 60 7.48 -1.88 -0.36
N SER A 61 7.86 -2.71 0.62
CA SER A 61 9.06 -3.53 0.53
C SER A 61 9.04 -4.46 -0.69
N VAL A 62 7.90 -5.10 -0.97
CA VAL A 62 7.75 -5.99 -2.11
C VAL A 62 7.81 -5.23 -3.43
N ILE A 63 7.13 -4.08 -3.55
CA ILE A 63 7.17 -3.21 -4.74
C ILE A 63 8.61 -2.77 -5.04
N LEU A 64 9.32 -2.24 -4.05
CA LEU A 64 10.69 -1.75 -4.24
C LEU A 64 11.67 -2.87 -4.61
N LYS A 65 11.50 -4.07 -4.05
CA LYS A 65 12.29 -5.26 -4.42
C LYS A 65 11.97 -5.71 -5.85
N ALA A 66 10.70 -5.74 -6.24
CA ALA A 66 10.28 -6.13 -7.58
C ALA A 66 10.83 -5.15 -8.64
N LYS A 67 10.64 -3.85 -8.44
CA LYS A 67 11.18 -2.79 -9.32
C LYS A 67 12.69 -2.92 -9.49
N ARG A 68 13.43 -3.03 -8.38
CA ARG A 68 14.90 -3.19 -8.42
C ARG A 68 15.29 -4.44 -9.19
N SER A 69 14.72 -5.59 -8.82
CA SER A 69 15.02 -6.87 -9.47
C SER A 69 14.72 -6.84 -10.97
N PHE A 70 13.63 -6.19 -11.37
CA PHE A 70 13.22 -6.09 -12.76
C PHE A 70 14.15 -5.18 -13.57
N ASN A 71 14.46 -3.99 -13.03
CA ASN A 71 15.38 -3.05 -13.65
C ASN A 71 16.77 -3.67 -13.82
N ASP A 72 17.29 -4.34 -12.79
CA ASP A 72 18.59 -5.02 -12.84
C ASP A 72 18.61 -6.16 -13.87
N LEU A 73 17.53 -6.95 -13.96
CA LEU A 73 17.42 -8.08 -14.88
C LEU A 73 17.42 -7.65 -16.35
N TYR A 74 16.73 -6.54 -16.67
CA TYR A 74 16.55 -6.09 -18.06
C TYR A 74 17.43 -4.90 -18.45
N GLY A 75 18.23 -4.35 -17.52
CA GLY A 75 19.00 -3.14 -17.75
C GLY A 75 18.12 -1.90 -17.96
N GLU A 76 16.93 -1.88 -17.38
CA GLU A 76 15.96 -0.79 -17.51
C GLU A 76 16.10 0.20 -16.34
N VAL A 77 15.52 1.40 -16.50
CA VAL A 77 15.55 2.46 -15.47
C VAL A 77 14.15 2.95 -15.10
N TYR A 78 13.16 2.06 -15.15
CA TYR A 78 11.78 2.40 -14.78
C TYR A 78 11.70 2.98 -13.36
N MET A 79 10.98 4.08 -13.21
CA MET A 79 10.61 4.73 -11.95
C MET A 79 9.25 4.20 -11.46
N LEU A 80 8.85 4.51 -10.23
CA LEU A 80 7.57 4.02 -9.70
C LEU A 80 6.39 4.64 -10.47
N GLU A 81 6.56 5.87 -10.91
CA GLU A 81 5.62 6.64 -11.72
C GLU A 81 5.38 5.99 -13.08
N ASP A 82 6.39 5.34 -13.67
CA ASP A 82 6.25 4.63 -14.95
C ASP A 82 5.34 3.38 -14.86
N MET A 83 5.06 2.90 -13.63
CA MET A 83 4.34 1.66 -13.34
C MET A 83 3.12 1.88 -12.42
N ASP A 84 2.65 3.12 -12.25
CA ASP A 84 1.58 3.44 -11.30
C ASP A 84 0.28 2.66 -11.59
N ASP A 85 -0.14 2.66 -12.85
CA ASP A 85 -1.37 1.98 -13.30
C ASP A 85 -1.30 0.46 -13.11
N GLU A 86 -0.14 -0.14 -13.44
CA GLU A 86 0.14 -1.55 -13.27
C GLU A 86 0.12 -1.93 -11.79
N LEU A 87 0.82 -1.17 -10.94
CA LEU A 87 0.87 -1.39 -9.50
C LEU A 87 -0.52 -1.25 -8.87
N PHE A 88 -1.28 -0.20 -9.21
CA PHE A 88 -2.66 -0.01 -8.78
C PHE A 88 -3.53 -1.23 -9.13
N THR A 89 -3.43 -1.71 -10.37
CA THR A 89 -4.21 -2.85 -10.86
C THR A 89 -3.81 -4.16 -10.17
N VAL A 90 -2.52 -4.39 -9.93
CA VAL A 90 -2.02 -5.52 -9.13
C VAL A 90 -2.60 -5.47 -7.72
N LEU A 91 -2.52 -4.34 -7.04
CA LEU A 91 -2.95 -4.21 -5.65
C LEU A 91 -4.46 -4.46 -5.49
N LYS A 92 -5.29 -4.01 -6.45
CA LYS A 92 -6.73 -4.29 -6.45
C LYS A 92 -7.03 -5.78 -6.54
N ARG A 93 -6.42 -6.46 -7.51
CA ARG A 93 -6.59 -7.92 -7.70
C ARG A 93 -6.06 -8.68 -6.48
N PHE A 94 -4.90 -8.26 -5.99
CA PHE A 94 -4.25 -8.83 -4.82
C PHE A 94 -5.14 -8.76 -3.58
N LYS A 95 -5.70 -7.59 -3.26
CA LYS A 95 -6.65 -7.43 -2.14
C LYS A 95 -7.87 -8.33 -2.30
N GLY A 96 -8.44 -8.40 -3.50
CA GLY A 96 -9.57 -9.29 -3.79
C GLY A 96 -9.24 -10.76 -3.52
N ILE A 97 -8.03 -11.21 -3.89
CA ILE A 97 -7.59 -12.58 -3.64
C ILE A 97 -7.33 -12.83 -2.16
N MET A 98 -6.71 -11.90 -1.44
CA MET A 98 -6.52 -12.00 0.01
C MET A 98 -7.86 -12.21 0.72
N VAL A 99 -8.86 -11.38 0.39
CA VAL A 99 -10.21 -11.47 0.97
C VAL A 99 -10.88 -12.80 0.61
N LYS A 100 -10.83 -13.20 -0.67
CA LYS A 100 -11.42 -14.47 -1.14
C LYS A 100 -10.81 -15.69 -0.45
N LYS A 101 -9.50 -15.66 -0.17
CA LYS A 101 -8.77 -16.77 0.45
C LYS A 101 -8.70 -16.69 1.98
N GLN A 102 -9.17 -15.59 2.57
CA GLN A 102 -9.01 -15.28 4.00
C GLN A 102 -7.55 -15.36 4.47
N GLU A 103 -6.63 -14.94 3.60
CA GLU A 103 -5.19 -15.06 3.85
C GLU A 103 -4.58 -13.73 4.29
N LYS A 104 -3.55 -13.80 5.14
CA LYS A 104 -2.85 -12.61 5.63
C LYS A 104 -1.79 -12.15 4.63
N LEU A 105 -1.54 -10.84 4.61
CA LEU A 105 -0.56 -10.21 3.72
C LEU A 105 0.82 -10.87 3.87
N GLU A 106 1.24 -11.16 5.10
CA GLU A 106 2.54 -11.71 5.43
C GLU A 106 2.82 -13.02 4.67
N ASN A 107 1.80 -13.86 4.51
CA ASN A 107 1.86 -15.16 3.84
C ASN A 107 1.76 -15.03 2.31
N MET A 108 1.29 -13.88 1.80
CA MET A 108 1.06 -13.66 0.37
C MET A 108 2.12 -12.78 -0.31
N GLN A 109 3.20 -12.40 0.38
CA GLN A 109 4.28 -11.58 -0.19
C GLN A 109 4.86 -12.18 -1.47
N GLY A 110 5.09 -13.49 -1.50
CA GLY A 110 5.60 -14.17 -2.69
C GLY A 110 4.61 -14.17 -3.86
N TYR A 111 3.30 -14.16 -3.57
CA TYR A 111 2.28 -13.99 -4.60
C TYR A 111 2.29 -12.56 -5.15
N LEU A 112 2.31 -11.56 -4.26
CA LEU A 112 2.38 -10.14 -4.65
C LEU A 112 3.61 -9.85 -5.52
N MET A 113 4.79 -10.35 -5.12
CA MET A 113 6.04 -10.22 -5.89
C MET A 113 5.88 -10.72 -7.33
N ARG A 114 5.35 -11.95 -7.49
CA ARG A 114 5.14 -12.54 -8.82
C ARG A 114 4.14 -11.76 -9.65
N SER A 115 3.06 -11.28 -9.04
CA SER A 115 2.06 -10.46 -9.74
C SER A 115 2.64 -9.14 -10.24
N ILE A 116 3.48 -8.46 -9.45
CA ILE A 116 4.14 -7.23 -9.89
C ILE A 116 5.09 -7.51 -11.04
N LEU A 117 5.98 -8.51 -10.89
CA LEU A 117 6.94 -8.85 -11.95
C LEU A 117 6.24 -9.20 -13.27
N SER A 118 5.15 -9.97 -13.22
CA SER A 118 4.38 -10.34 -14.41
C SER A 118 3.82 -9.13 -15.15
N GLU A 119 3.32 -8.11 -14.44
CA GLU A 119 2.80 -6.90 -15.08
C GLU A 119 3.92 -6.01 -15.64
N LEU A 120 5.06 -5.94 -14.95
CA LEU A 120 6.24 -5.23 -15.48
C LEU A 120 6.78 -5.89 -16.75
N GLU A 121 6.77 -7.23 -16.83
CA GLU A 121 7.12 -7.98 -18.04
C GLU A 121 6.16 -7.67 -19.20
N GLU A 122 4.86 -7.60 -18.94
CA GLU A 122 3.85 -7.25 -19.95
C GLU A 122 3.98 -5.80 -20.41
N MET A 123 4.15 -4.86 -19.48
CA MET A 123 4.42 -3.45 -19.76
C MET A 123 5.66 -3.30 -20.66
N ARG A 124 6.78 -3.94 -20.29
CA ARG A 124 8.01 -3.92 -21.08
C ARG A 124 7.81 -4.54 -22.46
N SER A 125 7.16 -5.70 -22.54
CA SER A 125 6.85 -6.36 -23.82
C SER A 125 6.05 -5.45 -24.75
N THR A 126 5.07 -4.74 -24.20
CA THR A 126 4.27 -3.74 -24.93
C THR A 126 5.12 -2.57 -25.41
N ASN A 127 5.98 -2.03 -24.55
CA ASN A 127 6.90 -0.95 -24.91
C ASN A 127 7.88 -1.36 -26.03
N MET A 128 8.41 -2.57 -25.97
CA MET A 128 9.29 -3.11 -27.02
C MET A 128 8.56 -3.29 -28.35
N ARG A 129 7.29 -3.76 -28.33
CA ARG A 129 6.46 -3.85 -29.54
C ARG A 129 6.24 -2.48 -30.18
N ARG A 130 5.93 -1.45 -29.37
CA ARG A 130 5.76 -0.07 -29.84
C ARG A 130 7.04 0.47 -30.48
N LYS A 131 8.18 0.36 -29.79
CA LYS A 131 9.50 0.77 -30.32
C LYS A 131 9.84 0.07 -31.63
N ASN A 132 9.58 -1.23 -31.73
CA ASN A 132 9.84 -1.99 -32.96
C ASN A 132 8.95 -1.53 -34.12
N PHE A 133 7.68 -1.21 -33.85
CA PHE A 133 6.79 -0.65 -34.85
C PHE A 133 7.21 0.75 -35.30
N GLU A 134 7.58 1.63 -34.37
CA GLU A 134 8.08 2.98 -34.67
C GLU A 134 9.33 2.95 -35.56
N ASN A 135 10.23 1.99 -35.30
CA ASN A 135 11.44 1.79 -36.07
C ASN A 135 11.23 1.07 -37.41
N SER A 136 10.05 0.50 -37.64
CA SER A 136 9.75 -0.26 -38.85
C SER A 136 9.70 0.64 -40.09
N PRO A 137 10.24 0.20 -41.25
CA PRO A 137 10.07 0.90 -42.52
C PRO A 137 8.61 0.93 -43.01
N LEU A 138 7.71 0.13 -42.40
CA LEU A 138 6.27 0.15 -42.67
C LEU A 138 5.51 1.24 -41.88
N ASN A 139 6.19 1.98 -41.00
CA ASN A 139 5.57 3.07 -40.28
C ASN A 139 5.38 4.28 -41.22
N VAL A 140 4.21 4.35 -41.84
CA VAL A 140 3.81 5.42 -42.79
C VAL A 140 3.63 6.79 -42.16
N PHE A 141 3.77 6.91 -40.83
CA PHE A 141 3.69 8.17 -40.08
C PHE A 141 5.07 8.77 -39.73
N LYS A 142 6.17 8.21 -40.26
CA LYS A 142 7.48 8.89 -40.22
C LYS A 142 7.46 10.08 -41.18
N SER A 143 7.06 11.25 -40.68
CA SER A 143 7.25 12.56 -41.33
C SER A 143 8.60 13.16 -40.98
#